data_AF-A0A949N7I3-F1
#
_entry.id   AF-A0A949N7I3-F1
#
_cell.length_a   1.000
_cell.length_b   1.000
_cell.length_c   1.000
_cell.angle_alpha   90.00
_cell.angle_beta   90.00
_cell.angle_gamma   90.00
#
_symmetry.space_group_name_H-M   'P 1'
#
loop_
_entity.id
_entity.type
_entity.pdbx_description
1 polymer ?
#
loop_
_entity_poly.entity_id
_entity_poly.type
_entity_poly.pdbx_seq_one_letter_code
_entity_poly.pdbx_strand_id
1 'polypeptide(L)'
;MVKLSDYFTARAGFYSPVLITGDGGWEKKTISTVDYYIVTFTGDGTVSFSEDTDVDYLVVAGGAGAGGKGGGGGGAGQVKTGSALSLTGAAGHAITIGAGGAGGVDENVGNNGSDSSINASVVSTGGGYGGRWLNIDGGAGGNGGGGGKDGGLGGVGTDYDGGESLGSSAYAGGGGGGAGEQGGDGLASEVAGDGGDGVSSSITGSATYYGGGGGGGTNSDASANKHGLGGLGGGGDAGANDLAAQSGTDGLGAGGGAGGFSGNATGGDGGTGLVILRWAV
;
A
#
# COMPACT_ATOMS: atom_id res chain seq x y z
N MET A 1 18.12 31.80 19.35
CA MET A 1 16.95 31.58 18.47
C MET A 1 17.48 31.68 17.05
N VAL A 2 17.77 30.55 16.41
CA VAL A 2 18.25 30.50 15.02
C VAL A 2 17.04 30.80 14.13
N LYS A 3 17.16 31.72 13.17
CA LYS A 3 16.03 32.07 12.29
C LYS A 3 15.90 30.99 11.22
N LEU A 4 14.67 30.69 10.79
CA LEU A 4 14.40 29.68 9.74
C LEU A 4 15.17 29.99 8.43
N SER A 5 15.46 31.27 8.16
CA SER A 5 16.34 31.74 7.09
C SER A 5 17.74 31.11 7.10
N ASP A 6 18.22 30.71 8.26
CA ASP A 6 19.58 30.21 8.45
C ASP A 6 19.69 28.72 8.07
N TYR A 7 18.57 27.98 8.01
CA TYR A 7 18.53 26.57 7.59
C TYR A 7 18.51 26.37 6.07
N PHE A 8 18.11 27.39 5.31
CA PHE A 8 18.22 27.39 3.85
C PHE A 8 19.65 27.73 3.37
N THR A 9 20.63 27.79 4.28
CA THR A 9 22.01 28.17 3.97
C THR A 9 22.85 26.95 3.56
N ALA A 10 23.45 27.09 2.37
CA ALA A 10 24.16 26.11 1.56
C ALA A 10 25.14 25.16 2.27
N ARG A 11 25.12 23.90 1.81
CA ARG A 11 26.33 23.08 1.68
C ARG A 11 26.73 23.10 0.19
N ALA A 12 27.86 23.73 -0.13
CA ALA A 12 28.49 23.76 -1.46
C ALA A 12 27.62 24.26 -2.64
N GLY A 13 27.11 25.49 -2.58
CA GLY A 13 26.71 26.24 -3.79
C GLY A 13 25.33 25.94 -4.39
N PHE A 14 24.50 25.12 -3.73
CA PHE A 14 23.09 24.94 -4.07
C PHE A 14 22.22 25.42 -2.90
N TYR A 15 21.28 26.32 -3.18
CA TYR A 15 20.21 26.67 -2.24
C TYR A 15 19.21 25.51 -2.23
N SER A 16 18.87 25.00 -1.05
CA SER A 16 17.73 24.08 -0.93
C SER A 16 16.45 24.92 -1.04
N PRO A 17 15.53 24.65 -1.97
CA PRO A 17 14.25 25.37 -2.05
C PRO A 17 13.30 25.01 -0.89
N VAL A 18 13.65 23.95 -0.15
CA VAL A 18 12.82 23.32 0.86
C VAL A 18 13.68 22.93 2.07
N LEU A 19 13.10 22.99 3.25
CA LEU A 19 13.66 22.41 4.47
C LEU A 19 12.89 21.13 4.79
N ILE A 20 13.62 20.03 4.98
CA ILE A 20 13.06 18.74 5.33
C ILE A 20 13.67 18.28 6.66
N THR A 21 12.83 17.75 7.53
CA THR A 21 13.25 17.00 8.73
C THR A 21 12.62 15.61 8.71
N GLY A 22 13.34 14.60 9.18
CA GLY A 22 12.90 13.20 9.11
C GLY A 22 13.38 12.50 7.84
N ASP A 23 12.67 11.44 7.44
CA ASP A 23 13.10 10.53 6.36
C ASP A 23 12.63 10.99 4.97
N GLY A 24 12.79 12.28 4.68
CA GLY A 24 12.46 12.88 3.40
C GLY A 24 13.71 13.26 2.59
N GLY A 25 13.65 13.06 1.28
CA GLY A 25 14.68 13.47 0.33
C GLY A 25 14.10 14.34 -0.78
N TRP A 26 14.90 15.23 -1.36
CA TRP A 26 14.49 16.05 -2.50
C TRP A 26 15.44 15.95 -3.69
N GLU A 27 14.88 16.09 -4.89
CA GLU A 27 15.63 16.21 -6.14
C GLU A 27 15.04 17.31 -7.04
N LYS A 28 15.86 17.82 -7.96
CA LYS A 28 15.40 18.66 -9.07
C LYS A 28 15.38 17.82 -10.34
N LYS A 29 14.28 17.82 -11.08
CA LYS A 29 14.09 16.99 -12.28
C LYS A 29 13.34 17.73 -13.38
N THR A 30 13.81 17.60 -14.62
CA THR A 30 13.09 18.12 -15.79
C THR A 30 12.10 17.08 -16.29
N ILE A 31 10.81 17.44 -16.36
CA ILE A 31 9.72 16.61 -16.88
C ILE A 31 9.06 17.39 -18.01
N SER A 32 9.06 16.82 -19.22
CA SER A 32 8.39 17.41 -20.40
C SER A 32 8.70 18.89 -20.62
N THR A 33 9.97 19.29 -20.47
CA THR A 33 10.53 20.66 -20.60
C THR A 33 10.38 21.59 -19.40
N VAL A 34 9.67 21.19 -18.35
CA VAL A 34 9.54 21.98 -17.11
C VAL A 34 10.44 21.40 -16.03
N ASP A 35 11.17 22.26 -15.34
CA ASP A 35 11.93 21.87 -14.17
C ASP A 35 11.01 21.82 -12.94
N TYR A 36 11.11 20.72 -12.19
CA TYR A 36 10.38 20.51 -10.95
C TYR A 36 11.33 20.24 -9.79
N TYR A 37 10.93 20.65 -8.60
CA TYR A 37 11.39 20.06 -7.36
C TYR A 37 10.44 18.93 -6.96
N ILE A 38 11.01 17.82 -6.51
CA ILE A 38 10.29 16.63 -6.05
C ILE A 38 10.80 16.28 -4.67
N VAL A 39 9.89 16.08 -3.73
CA VAL A 39 10.18 15.61 -2.38
C VAL A 39 9.47 14.28 -2.15
N THR A 40 10.18 13.29 -1.64
CA THR A 40 9.63 11.99 -1.28
C THR A 40 9.90 11.69 0.19
N PHE A 41 8.86 11.31 0.92
CA PHE A 41 8.91 10.83 2.30
C PHE A 41 8.58 9.33 2.32
N THR A 42 9.48 8.54 2.89
CA THR A 42 9.27 7.10 3.18
C THR A 42 9.18 6.80 4.68
N GLY A 43 9.30 7.84 5.51
CA GLY A 43 9.02 7.84 6.94
C GLY A 43 8.51 9.21 7.36
N ASP A 44 8.07 9.32 8.61
CA ASP A 44 7.52 10.57 9.14
C ASP A 44 8.50 11.73 9.01
N GLY A 45 7.95 12.92 8.80
CA GLY A 45 8.77 14.10 8.63
C GLY A 45 8.00 15.40 8.61
N THR A 46 8.73 16.47 8.33
CA THR A 46 8.15 17.80 8.13
C THR A 46 8.79 18.42 6.89
N VAL A 47 7.99 19.12 6.10
CA VAL A 47 8.43 19.92 4.96
C VAL A 47 8.09 21.39 5.21
N SER A 48 9.03 22.30 4.92
CA SER A 48 8.82 23.74 4.99
C SER A 48 9.37 24.43 3.75
N PHE A 49 8.62 25.40 3.25
CA PHE A 49 8.97 26.19 2.07
C PHE A 49 9.43 27.59 2.48
N SER A 50 10.23 28.25 1.64
CA SER A 50 10.63 29.64 1.87
C SER A 50 9.50 30.64 1.62
N GLU A 51 8.54 30.27 0.77
CA GLU A 51 7.39 31.06 0.35
C GLU A 51 6.17 30.14 0.19
N ASP A 52 4.97 30.71 0.07
CA ASP A 52 3.76 29.94 -0.24
C ASP A 52 3.97 29.16 -1.54
N THR A 53 3.71 27.86 -1.51
CA THR A 53 4.00 26.95 -2.62
C THR A 53 2.79 26.08 -2.92
N ASP A 54 2.36 26.08 -4.17
CA ASP A 54 1.34 25.15 -4.65
C ASP A 54 2.00 23.85 -5.12
N VAL A 55 1.62 22.72 -4.53
CA VAL A 55 2.21 21.41 -4.82
C VAL A 55 1.20 20.45 -5.44
N ASP A 56 1.66 19.66 -6.39
CA ASP A 56 1.05 18.38 -6.74
C ASP A 56 1.46 17.34 -5.70
N TYR A 57 0.58 16.41 -5.37
CA TYR A 57 0.85 15.38 -4.38
C TYR A 57 0.38 13.98 -4.77
N LEU A 58 1.06 13.00 -4.21
CA LEU A 58 0.65 11.59 -4.13
C LEU A 58 0.80 11.16 -2.66
N VAL A 59 -0.28 10.70 -2.04
CA VAL A 59 -0.29 10.16 -0.67
C VAL A 59 -0.73 8.70 -0.74
N VAL A 60 0.18 7.80 -0.40
CA VAL A 60 -0.02 6.35 -0.39
C VAL A 60 -0.04 5.88 1.06
N ALA A 61 -1.13 5.28 1.52
CA ALA A 61 -1.22 4.69 2.86
C ALA A 61 -0.47 3.35 2.95
N GLY A 62 -0.26 2.85 4.17
CA GLY A 62 0.29 1.51 4.36
C GLY A 62 -0.69 0.44 3.90
N GLY A 63 -0.17 -0.59 3.21
CA GLY A 63 -0.93 -1.80 2.89
C GLY A 63 -1.10 -2.70 4.10
N ALA A 64 -2.04 -3.63 4.02
CA ALA A 64 -2.31 -4.57 5.11
C ALA A 64 -1.53 -5.88 4.97
N GLY A 65 -1.34 -6.56 6.10
CA GLY A 65 -0.86 -7.92 6.13
C GLY A 65 -1.94 -8.91 5.70
N ALA A 66 -1.52 -10.00 5.09
CA ALA A 66 -2.42 -11.06 4.65
C ALA A 66 -2.82 -11.98 5.81
N GLY A 67 -3.87 -12.79 5.61
CA GLY A 67 -4.16 -13.89 6.53
C GLY A 67 -3.14 -15.02 6.39
N GLY A 68 -2.97 -15.79 7.47
CA GLY A 68 -2.09 -16.96 7.47
C GLY A 68 -2.70 -18.14 6.70
N LYS A 69 -2.86 -19.28 7.38
CA LYS A 69 -3.31 -20.56 6.83
C LYS A 69 -4.57 -20.42 5.97
N GLY A 70 -4.45 -20.66 4.68
CA GLY A 70 -5.57 -20.60 3.72
C GLY A 70 -6.27 -19.24 3.73
N GLY A 71 -5.50 -18.17 3.95
CA GLY A 71 -6.01 -16.83 4.14
C GLY A 71 -6.37 -16.12 2.84
N GLY A 72 -6.99 -14.96 2.98
CA GLY A 72 -7.14 -13.99 1.91
C GLY A 72 -5.96 -13.03 1.88
N GLY A 73 -5.75 -12.39 0.73
CA GLY A 73 -4.69 -11.40 0.54
C GLY A 73 -4.92 -10.12 1.35
N GLY A 74 -3.85 -9.41 1.70
CA GLY A 74 -3.97 -8.08 2.32
C GLY A 74 -4.45 -7.04 1.31
N GLY A 75 -5.33 -6.14 1.74
CA GLY A 75 -5.75 -4.99 0.94
C GLY A 75 -4.65 -3.94 0.82
N ALA A 76 -4.57 -3.26 -0.32
CA ALA A 76 -3.67 -2.14 -0.51
C ALA A 76 -4.06 -0.94 0.36
N GLY A 77 -3.09 -0.07 0.67
CA GLY A 77 -3.35 1.26 1.19
C GLY A 77 -4.01 2.14 0.12
N GLN A 78 -4.84 3.09 0.55
CA GLN A 78 -5.45 4.06 -0.36
C GLN A 78 -4.39 4.92 -1.04
N VAL A 79 -4.63 5.28 -2.30
CA VAL A 79 -3.76 6.18 -3.07
C VAL A 79 -4.53 7.43 -3.46
N LYS A 80 -4.14 8.57 -2.88
CA LYS A 80 -4.74 9.88 -3.22
C LYS A 80 -3.77 10.72 -4.02
N THR A 81 -4.28 11.34 -5.07
CA THR A 81 -3.55 12.33 -5.87
C THR A 81 -4.30 13.66 -5.87
N GLY A 82 -3.56 14.74 -6.02
CA GLY A 82 -4.13 16.06 -6.20
C GLY A 82 -3.12 17.04 -6.75
N SER A 83 -3.62 18.18 -7.20
CA SER A 83 -2.82 19.27 -7.79
C SER A 83 -3.12 20.58 -7.08
N ALA A 84 -2.14 21.48 -7.09
CA ALA A 84 -2.27 22.84 -6.53
C ALA A 84 -2.75 22.87 -5.07
N LEU A 85 -2.25 21.95 -4.24
CA LEU A 85 -2.40 22.04 -2.79
C LEU A 85 -1.53 23.19 -2.28
N SER A 86 -2.16 24.25 -1.78
CA SER A 86 -1.43 25.42 -1.28
C SER A 86 -0.86 25.15 0.12
N LEU A 87 0.48 25.16 0.21
CA LEU A 87 1.23 24.99 1.44
C LEU A 87 1.92 26.32 1.79
N THR A 88 1.50 26.90 2.91
CA THR A 88 1.97 28.23 3.34
C THR A 88 3.45 28.24 3.70
N GLY A 89 4.19 29.23 3.21
CA GLY A 89 5.62 29.41 3.47
C GLY A 89 5.94 29.54 4.95
N ALA A 90 7.15 29.12 5.31
CA ALA A 90 7.72 29.13 6.67
C ALA A 90 6.96 28.32 7.74
N ALA A 91 5.82 27.71 7.41
CA ALA A 91 5.14 26.74 8.26
C ALA A 91 5.78 25.35 8.13
N GLY A 92 5.86 24.62 9.24
CA GLY A 92 6.17 23.19 9.22
C GLY A 92 4.95 22.40 8.82
N HIS A 93 4.98 21.74 7.67
CA HIS A 93 3.92 20.84 7.24
C HIS A 93 4.25 19.41 7.63
N ALA A 94 3.44 18.83 8.51
CA ALA A 94 3.64 17.48 9.01
C ALA A 94 3.29 16.46 7.91
N ILE A 95 4.18 15.50 7.72
CA ILE A 95 4.01 14.36 6.83
C ILE A 95 4.04 13.11 7.69
N THR A 96 2.97 12.31 7.61
CA THR A 96 2.89 11.02 8.29
C THR A 96 2.87 9.91 7.25
N ILE A 97 3.71 8.90 7.44
CA ILE A 97 3.77 7.72 6.58
C ILE A 97 3.16 6.53 7.30
N GLY A 98 2.14 5.97 6.67
CA GLY A 98 1.46 4.77 7.14
C GLY A 98 2.38 3.56 7.11
N ALA A 99 2.53 2.91 8.26
CA ALA A 99 3.19 1.62 8.34
C ALA A 99 2.35 0.52 7.65
N GLY A 100 3.04 -0.48 7.09
CA GLY A 100 2.42 -1.70 6.63
C GLY A 100 1.92 -2.56 7.80
N GLY A 101 0.84 -3.32 7.57
CA GLY A 101 0.30 -4.26 8.55
C GLY A 101 1.08 -5.58 8.58
N ALA A 102 1.31 -6.15 9.77
CA ALA A 102 1.95 -7.47 9.87
C ALA A 102 1.06 -8.60 9.33
N GLY A 103 1.66 -9.59 8.67
CA GLY A 103 1.00 -10.79 8.18
C GLY A 103 0.57 -11.76 9.30
N GLY A 104 -0.51 -12.49 9.06
CA GLY A 104 -1.01 -13.52 9.96
C GLY A 104 -0.12 -14.76 9.95
N VAL A 105 0.16 -15.32 11.13
CA VAL A 105 0.90 -16.58 11.27
C VAL A 105 -0.09 -17.70 11.57
N ASP A 106 -0.07 -18.76 10.75
CA ASP A 106 -0.92 -19.93 10.92
C ASP A 106 -2.41 -19.54 10.97
N GLU A 107 -3.16 -19.93 11.99
CA GLU A 107 -4.60 -19.66 12.09
C GLU A 107 -4.92 -18.25 12.62
N ASN A 108 -4.17 -17.24 12.18
CA ASN A 108 -4.38 -15.84 12.49
C ASN A 108 -4.66 -15.00 11.24
N VAL A 109 -5.47 -13.96 11.40
CA VAL A 109 -5.62 -12.88 10.41
C VAL A 109 -4.38 -11.99 10.40
N GLY A 110 -4.22 -11.20 9.34
CA GLY A 110 -3.23 -10.12 9.32
C GLY A 110 -3.67 -8.90 10.14
N ASN A 111 -2.86 -7.85 10.09
CA ASN A 111 -3.18 -6.54 10.64
C ASN A 111 -3.45 -5.53 9.52
N ASN A 112 -4.31 -4.55 9.82
CA ASN A 112 -4.53 -3.41 8.92
C ASN A 112 -3.25 -2.60 8.73
N GLY A 113 -3.13 -1.97 7.57
CA GLY A 113 -2.17 -0.90 7.36
C GLY A 113 -2.57 0.38 8.09
N SER A 114 -1.63 1.30 8.25
CA SER A 114 -1.87 2.61 8.86
C SER A 114 -2.03 3.72 7.82
N ASP A 115 -2.65 4.82 8.21
CA ASP A 115 -2.92 5.97 7.35
C ASP A 115 -1.64 6.78 7.04
N SER A 116 -1.59 7.38 5.86
CA SER A 116 -0.61 8.41 5.49
C SER A 116 -1.29 9.76 5.38
N SER A 117 -0.57 10.86 5.68
CA SER A 117 -1.18 12.19 5.57
C SER A 117 -0.23 13.36 5.31
N ILE A 118 -0.80 14.47 4.80
CA ILE A 118 -0.22 15.82 4.79
C ILE A 118 -1.08 16.70 5.71
N ASN A 119 -0.48 17.24 6.78
CA ASN A 119 -1.14 18.11 7.79
C ASN A 119 -2.49 17.58 8.33
N ALA A 120 -2.68 16.26 8.34
CA ALA A 120 -3.96 15.60 8.65
C ALA A 120 -5.19 16.03 7.81
N SER A 121 -5.01 16.87 6.78
CA SER A 121 -6.11 17.34 5.92
C SER A 121 -6.24 16.50 4.64
N VAL A 122 -5.11 16.07 4.10
CA VAL A 122 -5.06 15.05 3.04
C VAL A 122 -4.66 13.74 3.73
N VAL A 123 -5.63 12.84 3.91
CA VAL A 123 -5.43 11.56 4.58
C VAL A 123 -5.76 10.43 3.62
N SER A 124 -4.83 9.51 3.40
CA SER A 124 -5.08 8.24 2.73
C SER A 124 -5.23 7.14 3.78
N THR A 125 -6.30 6.36 3.71
CA THR A 125 -6.60 5.32 4.71
C THR A 125 -5.82 4.03 4.44
N GLY A 126 -5.30 3.40 5.49
CA GLY A 126 -4.58 2.12 5.42
C GLY A 126 -5.44 0.96 4.90
N GLY A 127 -4.79 -0.08 4.37
CA GLY A 127 -5.47 -1.26 3.83
C GLY A 127 -6.13 -2.15 4.90
N GLY A 128 -7.10 -2.96 4.48
CA GLY A 128 -7.75 -3.97 5.30
C GLY A 128 -7.04 -5.33 5.32
N TYR A 129 -6.94 -5.99 6.47
CA TYR A 129 -6.23 -7.28 6.62
C TYR A 129 -6.88 -8.43 5.84
N GLY A 130 -6.07 -9.44 5.46
CA GLY A 130 -6.60 -10.67 4.90
C GLY A 130 -7.27 -11.58 5.93
N GLY A 131 -8.42 -12.15 5.56
CA GLY A 131 -9.12 -13.17 6.35
C GLY A 131 -8.34 -14.48 6.45
N ARG A 132 -8.76 -15.42 7.29
CA ARG A 132 -8.08 -16.71 7.51
C ARG A 132 -8.99 -17.90 7.29
N TRP A 133 -8.42 -19.12 7.33
CA TRP A 133 -9.22 -20.35 7.37
C TRP A 133 -10.32 -20.31 8.45
N LEU A 134 -11.42 -21.00 8.16
CA LEU A 134 -12.69 -21.03 8.89
C LEU A 134 -13.53 -19.79 8.59
N ASN A 135 -13.73 -19.50 7.29
CA ASN A 135 -14.74 -18.56 6.82
C ASN A 135 -14.65 -17.19 7.49
N ILE A 136 -13.43 -16.72 7.72
CA ILE A 136 -13.17 -15.41 8.31
C ILE A 136 -13.05 -14.39 7.19
N ASP A 137 -13.86 -13.36 7.29
CA ASP A 137 -13.90 -12.26 6.32
C ASP A 137 -12.60 -11.45 6.35
N GLY A 138 -12.32 -10.78 5.23
CA GLY A 138 -11.29 -9.75 5.16
C GLY A 138 -11.65 -8.53 6.01
N GLY A 139 -10.62 -7.85 6.51
CA GLY A 139 -10.75 -6.58 7.19
C GLY A 139 -11.15 -5.46 6.23
N ALA A 140 -11.92 -4.50 6.74
CA ALA A 140 -12.22 -3.26 6.04
C ALA A 140 -11.02 -2.28 6.09
N GLY A 141 -10.93 -1.38 5.12
CA GLY A 141 -9.89 -0.36 5.02
C GLY A 141 -10.09 0.59 3.84
N GLY A 142 -9.04 1.31 3.45
CA GLY A 142 -9.03 2.09 2.20
C GLY A 142 -9.35 1.21 1.01
N ASN A 143 -8.64 0.09 0.90
CA ASN A 143 -9.03 -1.06 0.08
C ASN A 143 -9.19 -2.28 0.99
N GLY A 144 -10.20 -3.11 0.71
CA GLY A 144 -10.56 -4.25 1.54
C GLY A 144 -9.59 -5.43 1.41
N GLY A 145 -9.40 -6.19 2.49
CA GLY A 145 -8.65 -7.45 2.43
C GLY A 145 -9.48 -8.59 1.85
N GLY A 146 -8.82 -9.61 1.31
CA GLY A 146 -9.49 -10.79 0.77
C GLY A 146 -10.10 -11.67 1.85
N GLY A 147 -11.18 -12.37 1.51
CA GLY A 147 -11.84 -13.35 2.37
C GLY A 147 -10.99 -14.61 2.55
N GLY A 148 -10.97 -15.13 3.78
CA GLY A 148 -10.37 -16.42 4.07
C GLY A 148 -11.17 -17.57 3.46
N LYS A 149 -10.51 -18.72 3.28
CA LYS A 149 -11.15 -19.85 2.63
C LYS A 149 -12.37 -20.42 3.39
N ASP A 150 -13.13 -21.23 2.68
CA ASP A 150 -14.38 -21.89 3.11
C ASP A 150 -15.55 -20.90 3.33
N GLY A 151 -15.56 -19.80 2.57
CA GLY A 151 -16.71 -18.89 2.49
C GLY A 151 -16.52 -17.53 3.17
N GLY A 152 -15.28 -17.13 3.47
CA GLY A 152 -15.01 -15.78 3.97
C GLY A 152 -15.30 -14.74 2.89
N LEU A 153 -15.95 -13.65 3.28
CA LEU A 153 -16.25 -12.52 2.40
C LEU A 153 -15.04 -11.61 2.25
N GLY A 154 -14.97 -10.91 1.12
CA GLY A 154 -14.06 -9.77 0.96
C GLY A 154 -14.38 -8.68 1.98
N GLY A 155 -13.33 -8.08 2.53
CA GLY A 155 -13.46 -6.87 3.34
C GLY A 155 -13.95 -5.70 2.49
N VAL A 156 -14.74 -4.82 3.09
CA VAL A 156 -15.26 -3.63 2.41
C VAL A 156 -14.18 -2.55 2.34
N GLY A 157 -13.89 -2.08 1.14
CA GLY A 157 -13.01 -0.94 0.89
C GLY A 157 -13.79 0.36 0.72
N THR A 158 -13.18 1.50 1.06
CA THR A 158 -13.75 2.79 0.66
C THR A 158 -13.61 3.03 -0.85
N ASP A 159 -12.57 2.47 -1.45
CA ASP A 159 -12.31 2.55 -2.88
C ASP A 159 -12.72 1.22 -3.55
N TYR A 160 -12.04 0.13 -3.20
CA TYR A 160 -12.32 -1.20 -3.74
C TYR A 160 -12.32 -2.29 -2.66
N ASP A 161 -13.29 -3.19 -2.77
CA ASP A 161 -13.44 -4.34 -1.87
C ASP A 161 -12.36 -5.40 -2.13
N GLY A 162 -12.18 -6.29 -1.16
CA GLY A 162 -11.49 -7.55 -1.39
C GLY A 162 -12.35 -8.55 -2.18
N GLY A 163 -11.72 -9.59 -2.70
CA GLY A 163 -12.42 -10.74 -3.25
C GLY A 163 -12.90 -11.69 -2.15
N GLU A 164 -13.96 -12.43 -2.42
CA GLU A 164 -14.54 -13.41 -1.51
C GLU A 164 -14.12 -14.85 -1.84
N SER A 165 -14.42 -15.80 -0.96
CA SER A 165 -14.28 -17.24 -1.22
C SER A 165 -15.65 -17.83 -1.60
N LEU A 166 -15.84 -18.23 -2.87
CA LEU A 166 -17.15 -18.59 -3.44
C LEU A 166 -17.67 -19.99 -3.05
N GLY A 167 -17.57 -20.39 -1.78
CA GLY A 167 -18.21 -21.62 -1.27
C GLY A 167 -17.62 -22.19 0.03
N SER A 168 -18.29 -23.20 0.60
CA SER A 168 -18.02 -23.71 1.97
C SER A 168 -17.18 -24.99 2.07
N SER A 169 -16.65 -25.53 0.96
CA SER A 169 -15.83 -26.75 0.99
C SER A 169 -14.73 -26.77 -0.09
N ALA A 170 -13.47 -26.71 0.36
CA ALA A 170 -12.24 -26.81 -0.44
C ALA A 170 -11.90 -25.62 -1.37
N TYR A 171 -12.50 -24.46 -1.13
CA TYR A 171 -12.25 -23.23 -1.89
C TYR A 171 -10.95 -22.55 -1.44
N ALA A 172 -10.41 -21.71 -2.30
CA ALA A 172 -9.25 -20.87 -2.00
C ALA A 172 -9.69 -19.51 -1.40
N GLY A 173 -8.75 -18.77 -0.83
CA GLY A 173 -8.98 -17.40 -0.36
C GLY A 173 -9.10 -16.39 -1.50
N GLY A 174 -9.80 -15.29 -1.22
CA GLY A 174 -9.89 -14.16 -2.15
C GLY A 174 -8.64 -13.27 -2.10
N GLY A 175 -8.39 -12.53 -3.18
CA GLY A 175 -7.34 -11.52 -3.25
C GLY A 175 -7.75 -10.24 -2.54
N GLY A 176 -6.76 -9.46 -2.08
CA GLY A 176 -6.99 -8.12 -1.53
C GLY A 176 -7.33 -7.11 -2.63
N GLY A 177 -8.16 -6.12 -2.30
CA GLY A 177 -8.45 -4.99 -3.17
C GLY A 177 -7.21 -4.15 -3.45
N GLY A 178 -7.01 -3.78 -4.70
CA GLY A 178 -6.02 -2.79 -5.12
C GLY A 178 -6.61 -1.40 -5.16
N ALA A 179 -5.76 -0.38 -5.21
CA ALA A 179 -6.22 1.00 -5.35
C ALA A 179 -6.84 1.29 -6.74
N GLY A 180 -6.67 0.39 -7.72
CA GLY A 180 -7.20 0.52 -9.07
C GLY A 180 -8.41 -0.35 -9.38
N GLU A 181 -8.61 -1.46 -8.64
CA GLU A 181 -9.72 -2.39 -8.84
C GLU A 181 -9.92 -3.36 -7.66
N GLN A 182 -11.06 -4.04 -7.66
CA GLN A 182 -11.39 -5.07 -6.67
C GLN A 182 -10.44 -6.27 -6.79
N GLY A 183 -10.15 -6.92 -5.65
CA GLY A 183 -9.46 -8.20 -5.63
C GLY A 183 -10.30 -9.32 -6.24
N GLY A 184 -9.64 -10.31 -6.85
CA GLY A 184 -10.30 -11.47 -7.44
C GLY A 184 -10.86 -12.43 -6.39
N ASP A 185 -11.94 -13.12 -6.74
CA ASP A 185 -12.54 -14.14 -5.87
C ASP A 185 -11.77 -15.46 -5.90
N GLY A 186 -11.75 -16.15 -4.75
CA GLY A 186 -11.31 -17.54 -4.66
C GLY A 186 -12.36 -18.50 -5.23
N LEU A 187 -11.96 -19.32 -6.20
CA LEU A 187 -12.86 -20.17 -6.98
C LEU A 187 -12.88 -21.65 -6.53
N ALA A 188 -13.93 -22.38 -6.96
CA ALA A 188 -14.15 -23.81 -6.69
C ALA A 188 -13.06 -24.75 -7.21
N SER A 189 -12.25 -24.29 -8.17
CA SER A 189 -11.17 -25.05 -8.80
C SER A 189 -9.84 -24.98 -8.05
N GLU A 190 -9.89 -24.53 -6.78
CA GLU A 190 -8.73 -24.29 -5.90
C GLU A 190 -7.84 -23.13 -6.36
N VAL A 191 -8.32 -22.33 -7.33
CA VAL A 191 -7.65 -21.14 -7.82
C VAL A 191 -7.96 -20.01 -6.86
N ALA A 192 -6.94 -19.50 -6.20
CA ALA A 192 -7.08 -18.37 -5.32
C ALA A 192 -7.22 -17.06 -6.10
N GLY A 193 -7.82 -16.08 -5.46
CA GLY A 193 -8.03 -14.77 -6.08
C GLY A 193 -6.73 -13.98 -6.20
N ASP A 194 -6.49 -13.41 -7.38
CA ASP A 194 -5.41 -12.45 -7.58
C ASP A 194 -5.72 -11.13 -6.84
N GLY A 195 -4.70 -10.45 -6.36
CA GLY A 195 -4.84 -9.11 -5.80
C GLY A 195 -5.19 -8.09 -6.89
N GLY A 196 -6.03 -7.12 -6.55
CA GLY A 196 -6.38 -6.04 -7.48
C GLY A 196 -5.18 -5.16 -7.82
N ASP A 197 -5.10 -4.68 -9.05
CA ASP A 197 -4.06 -3.75 -9.47
C ASP A 197 -4.16 -2.40 -8.73
N GLY A 198 -3.01 -1.76 -8.54
CA GLY A 198 -2.89 -0.40 -8.06
C GLY A 198 -3.16 0.65 -9.14
N VAL A 199 -3.00 1.92 -8.79
CA VAL A 199 -3.13 3.05 -9.72
C VAL A 199 -1.78 3.54 -10.20
N SER A 200 -1.70 3.88 -11.49
CA SER A 200 -0.50 4.44 -12.10
C SER A 200 -0.41 5.95 -11.85
N SER A 201 0.76 6.42 -11.38
CA SER A 201 1.08 7.84 -11.25
C SER A 201 2.41 8.16 -11.93
N SER A 202 2.44 9.30 -12.62
CA SER A 202 3.65 9.84 -13.26
C SER A 202 4.23 11.03 -12.49
N ILE A 203 3.91 11.15 -11.19
CA ILE A 203 4.32 12.30 -10.36
C ILE A 203 5.84 12.49 -10.34
N THR A 204 6.62 11.42 -10.43
CA THR A 204 8.10 11.45 -10.50
C THR A 204 8.66 11.58 -11.93
N GLY A 205 7.81 11.78 -12.94
CA GLY A 205 8.18 11.90 -14.35
C GLY A 205 8.21 10.59 -15.14
N SER A 206 8.03 9.45 -14.48
CA SER A 206 7.79 8.14 -15.11
C SER A 206 6.60 7.46 -14.43
N ALA A 207 5.83 6.69 -15.19
CA ALA A 207 4.68 5.96 -14.66
C ALA A 207 5.14 4.84 -13.70
N THR A 208 4.62 4.86 -12.48
CA THR A 208 4.80 3.82 -11.46
C THR A 208 3.43 3.48 -10.88
N TYR A 209 3.17 2.20 -10.60
CA TYR A 209 1.96 1.76 -9.93
C TYR A 209 2.11 1.82 -8.42
N TYR A 210 1.04 2.22 -7.73
CA TYR A 210 0.97 2.31 -6.27
C TYR A 210 -0.32 1.64 -5.78
N GLY A 211 -0.24 0.92 -4.67
CA GLY A 211 -1.37 0.28 -4.00
C GLY A 211 -1.85 -0.99 -4.69
N GLY A 212 -0.96 -1.94 -4.99
CA GLY A 212 -1.37 -3.28 -5.45
C GLY A 212 -1.84 -4.16 -4.29
N GLY A 213 -2.97 -4.86 -4.45
CA GLY A 213 -3.49 -5.82 -3.47
C GLY A 213 -2.69 -7.12 -3.46
N GLY A 214 -2.71 -7.85 -2.35
CA GLY A 214 -2.05 -9.16 -2.24
C GLY A 214 -2.90 -10.31 -2.76
N GLY A 215 -2.27 -11.39 -3.21
CA GLY A 215 -2.96 -12.59 -3.66
C GLY A 215 -3.56 -13.43 -2.52
N GLY A 216 -4.61 -14.19 -2.81
CA GLY A 216 -5.26 -15.14 -1.90
C GLY A 216 -4.56 -16.49 -1.80
N GLY A 217 -4.76 -17.19 -0.69
CA GLY A 217 -4.08 -18.46 -0.36
C GLY A 217 -4.81 -19.68 -0.92
N THR A 218 -4.05 -20.71 -1.30
CA THR A 218 -4.62 -21.93 -1.88
C THR A 218 -5.17 -22.90 -0.83
N ASN A 219 -5.91 -23.91 -1.30
CA ASN A 219 -6.35 -25.05 -0.48
C ASN A 219 -5.22 -26.09 -0.24
N SER A 220 -5.54 -27.19 0.46
CA SER A 220 -4.60 -28.21 0.96
C SER A 220 -3.78 -28.94 -0.11
N ASP A 221 -4.31 -29.13 -1.31
CA ASP A 221 -3.71 -30.01 -2.32
C ASP A 221 -3.37 -29.26 -3.62
N ALA A 222 -3.54 -27.94 -3.63
CA ALA A 222 -3.28 -27.11 -4.79
C ALA A 222 -1.78 -27.02 -5.12
N SER A 223 -1.50 -27.09 -6.42
CA SER A 223 -0.18 -26.83 -7.00
C SER A 223 0.20 -25.35 -6.84
N ALA A 224 1.51 -25.07 -6.80
CA ALA A 224 2.05 -23.72 -6.84
C ALA A 224 1.64 -22.90 -8.07
N ASN A 225 0.89 -23.43 -9.05
CA ASN A 225 0.37 -22.64 -10.17
C ASN A 225 -1.06 -22.12 -9.93
N LYS A 226 -1.62 -22.28 -8.72
CA LYS A 226 -2.99 -21.88 -8.37
C LYS A 226 -3.08 -20.82 -7.25
N HIS A 227 -1.94 -20.33 -6.77
CA HIS A 227 -1.91 -19.26 -5.78
C HIS A 227 -2.29 -17.94 -6.45
N GLY A 228 -2.87 -17.04 -5.66
CA GLY A 228 -3.21 -15.71 -6.13
C GLY A 228 -1.93 -14.92 -6.33
N LEU A 229 -1.81 -14.25 -7.47
CA LEU A 229 -0.74 -13.31 -7.73
C LEU A 229 -1.04 -11.97 -7.05
N GLY A 230 0.00 -11.24 -6.70
CA GLY A 230 -0.13 -9.85 -6.27
C GLY A 230 -0.48 -8.94 -7.44
N GLY A 231 -1.26 -7.90 -7.17
CA GLY A 231 -1.60 -6.87 -8.14
C GLY A 231 -0.42 -5.95 -8.47
N LEU A 232 -0.49 -5.30 -9.65
CA LEU A 232 0.46 -4.27 -10.06
C LEU A 232 0.55 -3.17 -8.99
N GLY A 233 1.75 -2.65 -8.76
CA GLY A 233 2.01 -1.75 -7.62
C GLY A 233 2.52 -2.48 -6.39
N GLY A 234 3.05 -3.69 -6.58
CA GLY A 234 3.92 -4.37 -5.61
C GLY A 234 3.20 -5.29 -4.63
N GLY A 235 1.98 -5.73 -4.95
CA GLY A 235 1.25 -6.71 -4.16
C GLY A 235 2.05 -8.00 -3.99
N GLY A 236 1.95 -8.63 -2.83
CA GLY A 236 2.62 -9.91 -2.58
C GLY A 236 1.86 -11.08 -3.19
N ASP A 237 2.57 -11.97 -3.88
CA ASP A 237 2.04 -13.28 -4.28
C ASP A 237 1.76 -14.16 -3.06
N ALA A 238 0.68 -14.93 -3.12
CA ALA A 238 0.33 -15.84 -2.04
C ALA A 238 1.25 -17.08 -1.98
N GLY A 239 1.32 -17.66 -0.79
CA GLY A 239 1.99 -18.92 -0.54
C GLY A 239 1.20 -20.13 -1.03
N ALA A 240 1.94 -21.21 -1.27
CA ALA A 240 1.43 -22.54 -1.57
C ALA A 240 2.27 -23.59 -0.83
N ASN A 241 1.98 -24.88 -1.05
CA ASN A 241 2.64 -26.00 -0.35
C ASN A 241 4.17 -25.89 -0.26
N ASP A 242 4.84 -25.49 -1.35
CA ASP A 242 6.30 -25.32 -1.42
C ASP A 242 6.75 -23.88 -1.71
N LEU A 243 5.84 -22.91 -1.59
CA LEU A 243 6.09 -21.49 -1.88
C LEU A 243 5.70 -20.63 -0.68
N ALA A 244 6.64 -19.85 -0.16
CA ALA A 244 6.35 -18.88 0.89
C ALA A 244 5.57 -17.70 0.30
N ALA A 245 4.63 -17.16 1.07
CA ALA A 245 3.95 -15.93 0.71
C ALA A 245 4.93 -14.75 0.67
N GLN A 246 4.67 -13.78 -0.20
CA GLN A 246 5.47 -12.58 -0.32
C GLN A 246 4.83 -11.41 0.44
N SER A 247 5.67 -10.57 1.03
CA SER A 247 5.23 -9.28 1.56
C SER A 247 4.95 -8.29 0.43
N GLY A 248 4.07 -7.35 0.68
CA GLY A 248 3.88 -6.18 -0.18
C GLY A 248 5.17 -5.34 -0.22
N THR A 249 5.39 -4.69 -1.35
CA THR A 249 6.56 -3.84 -1.55
C THR A 249 6.45 -2.55 -0.73
N ASP A 250 7.46 -2.28 0.09
CA ASP A 250 7.58 -1.05 0.87
C ASP A 250 7.61 0.21 -0.01
N GLY A 251 7.01 1.28 0.47
CA GLY A 251 6.84 2.53 -0.25
C GLY A 251 5.78 2.47 -1.36
N LEU A 252 5.12 1.33 -1.61
CA LEU A 252 4.03 1.25 -2.59
C LEU A 252 2.67 1.08 -1.95
N GLY A 253 2.57 1.00 -0.61
CA GLY A 253 1.31 0.75 0.08
C GLY A 253 0.67 -0.58 -0.30
N ALA A 254 1.48 -1.55 -0.71
CA ALA A 254 1.00 -2.80 -1.26
C ALA A 254 0.53 -3.79 -0.19
N GLY A 255 -0.47 -4.61 -0.50
CA GLY A 255 -0.93 -5.69 0.37
C GLY A 255 0.00 -6.90 0.35
N GLY A 256 0.10 -7.61 1.48
CA GLY A 256 0.82 -8.90 1.55
C GLY A 256 0.04 -10.05 0.92
N GLY A 257 0.75 -11.07 0.40
CA GLY A 257 0.14 -12.30 -0.09
C GLY A 257 -0.22 -13.27 1.03
N ALA A 258 -1.31 -14.04 0.88
CA ALA A 258 -1.79 -14.93 1.93
C ALA A 258 -0.93 -16.19 2.15
N GLY A 259 -1.00 -16.78 3.33
CA GLY A 259 -0.39 -18.09 3.61
C GLY A 259 -1.12 -19.24 2.92
N GLY A 260 -0.38 -20.28 2.55
CA GLY A 260 -0.94 -21.54 2.07
C GLY A 260 -1.62 -22.33 3.19
N PHE A 261 -2.45 -23.32 2.84
CA PHE A 261 -3.15 -24.13 3.86
C PHE A 261 -2.28 -25.20 4.54
N SER A 262 -1.40 -25.85 3.78
CA SER A 262 -0.47 -26.87 4.25
C SER A 262 0.96 -26.43 3.92
N GLY A 263 1.85 -26.45 4.91
CA GLY A 263 3.21 -25.92 4.76
C GLY A 263 3.32 -24.45 5.18
N ASN A 264 3.49 -23.54 4.20
CA ASN A 264 3.78 -22.11 4.42
C ASN A 264 2.54 -21.30 4.84
N ALA A 265 2.11 -21.49 6.08
CA ALA A 265 0.90 -20.88 6.64
C ALA A 265 1.09 -19.44 7.17
N THR A 266 2.22 -18.79 6.87
CA THR A 266 2.47 -17.39 7.22
C THR A 266 2.13 -16.51 6.02
N GLY A 267 1.23 -15.54 6.22
CA GLY A 267 0.95 -14.49 5.26
C GLY A 267 2.06 -13.43 5.25
N GLY A 268 2.24 -12.77 4.11
CA GLY A 268 3.15 -11.66 3.95
C GLY A 268 2.67 -10.40 4.68
N ASP A 269 3.64 -9.58 5.08
CA ASP A 269 3.38 -8.25 5.61
C ASP A 269 2.90 -7.31 4.50
N GLY A 270 2.14 -6.28 4.85
CA GLY A 270 1.85 -5.16 3.97
C GLY A 270 3.06 -4.24 3.83
N GLY A 271 3.20 -3.61 2.68
CA GLY A 271 4.20 -2.60 2.43
C GLY A 271 3.82 -1.26 3.06
N THR A 272 4.83 -0.53 3.53
CA THR A 272 4.72 0.86 3.96
C THR A 272 4.19 1.79 2.86
N GLY A 273 3.56 2.88 3.29
CA GLY A 273 3.14 3.96 2.40
C GLY A 273 4.28 4.90 2.02
N LEU A 274 3.95 5.97 1.28
CA LEU A 274 4.84 7.10 1.03
C LEU A 274 4.05 8.37 0.74
N VAL A 275 4.73 9.52 0.78
CA VAL A 275 4.19 10.80 0.30
C VAL A 275 5.17 11.43 -0.69
N ILE A 276 4.67 11.85 -1.85
CA ILE A 276 5.43 12.62 -2.85
C ILE A 276 4.79 13.98 -3.02
N LEU A 277 5.60 15.04 -2.98
CA LEU A 277 5.23 16.40 -3.33
C LEU A 277 6.05 16.84 -4.55
N ARG A 278 5.43 17.56 -5.48
CA ARG A 278 6.09 18.12 -6.66
C ARG A 278 5.62 19.55 -6.92
N TRP A 279 6.55 20.44 -7.22
CA TRP A 279 6.23 21.80 -7.67
C TRP A 279 7.24 22.31 -8.69
N ALA A 280 6.80 23.22 -9.56
CA ALA A 280 7.67 23.80 -10.58
C ALA A 280 8.74 24.72 -9.95
N VAL A 281 9.89 24.82 -10.61
CA VAL A 281 10.98 25.74 -10.24
C VAL A 281 10.69 27.16 -10.71
#